data_AF-A0A838F0J4-F1
#
_entry.id   AF-A0A838F0J4-F1
#
_cell.length_a   1.000
_cell.length_b   1.000
_cell.length_c   1.000
_cell.angle_alpha   90.00
_cell.angle_beta   90.00
_cell.angle_gamma   90.00
#
_symmetry.space_group_name_H-M   'P 1'
#
loop_
_entity.id
_entity.type
_entity.pdbx_description
1 polymer ?
#
loop_
_entity_poly.entity_id
_entity_poly.type
_entity_poly.pdbx_seq_one_letter_code
_entity_poly.pdbx_strand_id
1 'polypeptide(L)'
;MKGQHFSEDFQKSVVSKYLNRGHRTTESIAQDTGVSLASIYGWTKKYGNVQGMTNKPGRKPKDRNAQEKFQLVMKYFSLPDEERGKFLRENGLHSDHLEMWKKTMESGFSEKYKTPELAEEKKKNKILEREIRRKDKALAEAAALLILQKKANLLWGTDEDE
;
A
#
# COMPACT_ATOMS: atom_id res chain seq x y z
N MET A 1 34.06 -23.64 17.34
CA MET A 1 32.67 -24.05 17.64
C MET A 1 32.19 -24.93 16.49
N LYS A 2 31.90 -26.21 16.74
CA LYS A 2 31.45 -27.16 15.69
C LYS A 2 30.10 -26.68 15.16
N GLY A 3 29.98 -26.50 13.85
CA GLY A 3 28.69 -26.22 13.22
C GLY A 3 27.78 -27.43 13.40
N GLN A 4 26.75 -27.31 14.24
CA GLN A 4 25.70 -28.31 14.31
C GLN A 4 24.99 -28.31 12.96
N HIS A 5 25.08 -29.43 12.24
CA HIS A 5 24.35 -29.63 11.00
C HIS A 5 22.92 -30.04 11.34
N PHE A 6 21.99 -29.10 11.18
CA PHE A 6 20.56 -29.35 11.33
C PHE A 6 19.96 -29.79 9.98
N SER A 7 19.09 -30.80 9.99
CA SER A 7 18.36 -31.21 8.78
C SER A 7 17.42 -30.11 8.30
N GLU A 8 17.13 -30.06 6.99
CA GLU A 8 16.24 -29.03 6.44
C GLU A 8 14.84 -29.06 7.05
N ASP A 9 14.31 -30.25 7.33
CA ASP A 9 12.99 -30.40 7.93
C ASP A 9 12.94 -29.88 9.37
N PHE A 10 14.03 -30.07 10.13
CA PHE A 10 14.14 -29.48 11.46
C PHE A 10 14.22 -27.96 11.39
N GLN A 11 15.04 -27.41 10.48
CA GLN A 11 15.14 -25.97 10.26
C GLN A 11 13.77 -25.37 9.92
N LYS A 12 13.00 -26.05 9.05
CA LYS A 12 11.64 -25.65 8.70
C LYS A 12 10.69 -25.72 9.90
N SER A 13 10.72 -26.79 10.68
CA SER A 13 9.89 -26.90 11.89
C SER A 13 10.15 -25.77 12.90
N VAL A 14 11.42 -25.45 13.15
CA VAL A 14 11.82 -24.35 14.04
C VAL A 14 11.35 -22.99 13.51
N VAL A 15 11.52 -22.74 12.20
CA VAL A 15 11.05 -21.49 11.57
C VAL A 15 9.53 -21.39 11.65
N SER A 16 8.79 -22.48 11.45
CA SER A 16 7.33 -22.49 11.61
C SER A 16 6.94 -22.18 13.06
N LYS A 17 7.58 -22.81 14.05
CA LYS A 17 7.34 -22.51 15.48
C LYS A 17 7.67 -21.05 15.83
N TYR A 18 8.73 -20.49 15.25
CA TYR A 18 9.16 -19.10 15.43
C TYR A 18 8.17 -18.08 14.83
N LEU A 19 7.70 -18.34 13.61
CA LEU A 19 6.75 -17.48 12.91
C LEU A 19 5.36 -17.54 13.53
N ASN A 20 5.00 -18.67 14.13
CA ASN A 20 3.71 -18.93 14.78
C ASN A 20 3.80 -18.85 16.32
N ARG A 21 4.70 -18.01 16.84
CA ARG A 21 4.98 -17.95 18.27
C ARG A 21 3.89 -17.33 19.14
N GLY A 22 2.98 -16.58 18.53
CA GLY A 22 1.94 -15.84 19.26
C GLY A 22 2.57 -14.86 20.26
N HIS A 23 2.20 -15.00 21.53
CA HIS A 23 2.71 -14.18 22.64
C HIS A 23 4.08 -14.64 23.19
N ARG A 24 4.64 -15.76 22.71
CA ARG A 24 5.93 -16.26 23.18
C ARG A 24 7.07 -15.35 22.74
N THR A 25 8.05 -15.16 23.64
CA THR A 25 9.27 -14.41 23.34
C THR A 25 10.16 -15.19 22.38
N THR A 26 11.03 -14.47 21.67
CA THR A 26 11.99 -15.08 20.74
C THR A 26 13.00 -15.95 21.49
N GLU A 27 13.35 -15.56 22.70
CA GLU A 27 14.29 -16.24 23.59
C GLU A 27 13.73 -17.57 24.09
N SER A 28 12.43 -17.62 24.42
CA SER A 28 11.76 -18.85 24.83
C SER A 28 11.81 -19.91 23.72
N ILE A 29 11.68 -19.51 22.45
CA ILE A 29 11.74 -20.46 21.33
C ILE A 29 13.17 -20.98 21.11
N ALA A 30 14.17 -20.11 21.27
CA ALA A 30 15.56 -20.50 21.19
C ALA A 30 15.92 -21.52 22.30
N GLN A 31 15.45 -21.29 23.52
CA GLN A 31 15.62 -22.22 24.65
C GLN A 31 14.92 -23.55 24.39
N ASP A 32 13.65 -23.52 23.98
CA ASP A 32 12.86 -24.72 23.70
C ASP A 32 13.47 -25.61 22.61
N THR A 33 14.06 -25.00 21.59
CA THR A 33 14.56 -25.71 20.40
C THR A 33 16.04 -26.03 20.48
N GLY A 34 16.75 -25.47 21.47
CA GLY A 34 18.21 -25.59 21.58
C GLY A 34 18.98 -24.90 20.44
N VAL A 35 18.32 -24.00 19.70
CA VAL A 35 18.90 -23.30 18.54
C VAL A 35 19.18 -21.85 18.89
N SER A 36 20.34 -21.33 18.48
CA SER A 36 20.66 -19.91 18.66
C SER A 36 19.71 -19.00 17.87
N LEU A 37 19.41 -17.83 18.42
CA LEU A 37 18.58 -16.83 17.73
C LEU A 37 19.12 -16.48 16.34
N ALA A 38 20.45 -16.39 16.20
CA ALA A 38 21.10 -16.11 14.92
C ALA A 38 20.76 -17.16 13.84
N SER A 39 20.76 -18.44 14.20
CA SER A 39 20.37 -19.52 13.28
C SER A 39 18.89 -19.45 12.93
N ILE A 40 18.01 -19.18 13.91
CA ILE A 40 16.57 -19.00 13.67
C ILE A 40 16.32 -17.84 12.71
N TYR A 41 16.99 -16.70 12.87
CA TYR A 41 16.90 -15.56 11.94
C TYR A 41 17.38 -15.92 10.53
N GLY A 42 18.53 -16.59 10.42
CA GLY A 42 19.08 -17.05 9.14
C GLY A 42 18.14 -18.01 8.41
N TRP A 43 17.57 -18.98 9.12
CA TRP A 43 16.61 -19.92 8.55
C TRP A 43 15.27 -19.26 8.22
N THR A 44 14.82 -18.30 9.02
CA THR A 44 13.59 -17.53 8.72
C THR A 44 13.74 -16.75 7.42
N LYS A 45 14.93 -16.19 7.14
CA LYS A 45 15.21 -15.56 5.84
C LYS A 45 15.18 -16.57 4.69
N LYS A 46 15.65 -17.80 4.92
CA LYS A 46 15.72 -18.87 3.90
C LYS A 46 14.37 -19.55 3.62
N TYR A 47 13.57 -19.82 4.65
CA TYR A 47 12.34 -20.63 4.54
C TYR A 47 11.06 -19.90 4.97
N GLY A 48 11.14 -18.68 5.51
CA GLY A 48 9.97 -17.98 6.06
C GLY A 48 8.93 -17.53 5.03
N ASN A 49 9.30 -17.48 3.75
CA ASN A 49 8.39 -17.17 2.64
C ASN A 49 7.77 -18.41 1.98
N VAL A 50 8.08 -19.62 2.48
CA VAL A 50 7.47 -20.85 1.98
C VAL A 50 5.98 -20.86 2.32
N GLN A 51 5.15 -21.29 1.36
CA GLN A 51 3.71 -21.35 1.54
C GLN A 51 3.35 -22.33 2.68
N GLY A 52 2.48 -21.90 3.60
CA GLY A 52 2.10 -22.67 4.80
C GLY A 52 3.01 -22.47 6.02
N MET A 53 4.07 -21.67 5.94
CA MET A 53 5.03 -21.47 7.03
C MET A 53 4.55 -20.51 8.13
N THR A 54 3.62 -19.62 7.78
CA THR A 54 3.03 -18.64 8.67
C THR A 54 1.52 -18.85 8.73
N ASN A 55 0.95 -18.87 9.93
CA ASN A 55 -0.44 -18.57 10.21
C ASN A 55 -0.63 -17.05 10.12
N LYS A 56 -0.21 -16.43 9.01
CA LYS A 56 -0.60 -15.05 8.73
C LYS A 56 -2.14 -15.02 8.81
N PRO A 57 -2.75 -14.05 9.50
CA PRO A 57 -4.17 -13.82 9.30
C PRO A 57 -4.38 -13.72 7.79
N GLY A 58 -5.37 -14.43 7.26
CA GLY A 58 -5.66 -14.45 5.83
C GLY A 58 -5.61 -13.02 5.25
N ARG A 59 -5.15 -12.87 3.99
CA ARG A 59 -5.00 -11.54 3.34
C ARG A 59 -6.18 -10.66 3.70
N LYS A 60 -5.91 -9.47 4.26
CA LYS A 60 -6.97 -8.59 4.74
C LYS A 60 -7.94 -8.31 3.59
N PRO A 61 -9.24 -8.11 3.86
CA PRO A 61 -10.21 -7.81 2.81
C PRO A 61 -9.79 -6.61 1.93
N LYS A 62 -9.08 -5.63 2.52
CA LYS A 62 -8.55 -4.44 1.84
C LYS A 62 -7.44 -4.78 0.82
N ASP A 63 -6.65 -5.82 1.06
CA ASP A 63 -5.48 -6.20 0.24
C ASP A 63 -5.87 -7.02 -1.01
N ARG A 64 -7.17 -7.25 -1.23
CA ARG A 64 -7.72 -7.95 -2.39
C ARG A 64 -7.93 -7.00 -3.57
N ASN A 65 -7.60 -7.47 -4.76
CA ASN A 65 -7.80 -6.69 -5.99
C ASN A 65 -9.29 -6.64 -6.39
N ALA A 66 -9.64 -5.78 -7.34
CA ALA A 66 -11.04 -5.59 -7.76
C ALA A 66 -11.67 -6.85 -8.37
N GLN A 67 -10.93 -7.57 -9.23
CA GLN A 67 -11.37 -8.80 -9.87
C GLN A 67 -11.71 -9.89 -8.84
N GLU A 68 -10.84 -10.04 -7.84
CA GLU A 68 -11.00 -11.00 -6.75
C GLU A 68 -12.21 -10.65 -5.89
N LYS A 69 -12.37 -9.38 -5.51
CA LYS A 69 -13.56 -8.89 -4.78
C LYS A 69 -14.84 -9.20 -5.55
N PHE A 70 -14.85 -8.95 -6.86
CA PHE A 70 -15.98 -9.27 -7.74
C PHE A 70 -16.32 -10.76 -7.74
N GLN A 71 -15.35 -11.63 -7.96
CA GLN A 71 -15.58 -13.08 -7.97
C GLN A 71 -16.11 -13.59 -6.62
N LEU A 72 -15.62 -13.06 -5.51
CA LEU A 72 -16.06 -13.45 -4.17
C LEU A 72 -17.49 -13.04 -3.89
N VAL A 73 -17.87 -11.81 -4.27
CA VAL A 73 -19.24 -11.32 -4.16
C VAL A 73 -20.16 -12.21 -4.99
N MET A 74 -19.84 -12.44 -6.27
CA MET A 74 -20.65 -13.27 -7.15
C MET A 74 -20.84 -14.68 -6.59
N LYS A 75 -19.76 -15.34 -6.15
CA LYS A 75 -19.83 -16.67 -5.54
C LYS A 75 -20.69 -16.67 -4.28
N TYR A 76 -20.44 -15.77 -3.34
CA TYR A 76 -21.18 -15.72 -2.06
C TYR A 76 -22.69 -15.56 -2.24
N PHE A 77 -23.13 -14.66 -3.13
CA PHE A 77 -24.55 -14.45 -3.38
C PHE A 77 -25.19 -15.56 -4.24
N SER A 78 -24.38 -16.39 -4.91
CA SER A 78 -24.86 -17.58 -5.64
C SER A 78 -24.97 -18.82 -4.76
N LEU A 79 -24.36 -18.81 -3.56
CA LEU A 79 -24.39 -19.94 -2.62
C LEU A 79 -25.68 -19.94 -1.78
N PRO A 80 -26.20 -21.13 -1.42
CA PRO A 80 -27.26 -21.30 -0.42
C PRO A 80 -26.82 -20.78 0.96
N ASP A 81 -27.78 -20.39 1.80
CA ASP A 81 -27.52 -19.80 3.11
C ASP A 81 -26.66 -20.69 4.03
N GLU A 82 -26.84 -22.00 3.94
CA GLU A 82 -26.10 -22.99 4.72
C GLU A 82 -24.60 -22.99 4.40
N GLU A 83 -24.23 -22.69 3.16
CA GLU A 83 -22.84 -22.70 2.68
C GLU A 83 -22.13 -21.36 2.88
N ARG A 84 -22.89 -20.26 3.02
CA ARG A 84 -22.35 -18.91 3.19
C ARG A 84 -21.44 -18.76 4.40
N GLY A 85 -21.81 -19.38 5.52
CA GLY A 85 -21.00 -19.34 6.74
C GLY A 85 -19.64 -20.04 6.58
N LYS A 86 -19.61 -21.18 5.88
CA LYS A 86 -18.37 -21.89 5.56
C LYS A 86 -17.50 -21.06 4.61
N PHE A 87 -18.10 -20.51 3.57
CA PHE A 87 -17.41 -19.67 2.59
C PHE A 87 -16.73 -18.45 3.24
N LEU A 88 -17.42 -17.76 4.15
CA LEU A 88 -16.86 -16.61 4.88
C LEU A 88 -15.62 -16.99 5.69
N ARG A 89 -15.67 -18.13 6.41
CA ARG A 89 -14.54 -18.61 7.22
C ARG A 89 -13.34 -19.02 6.38
N GLU A 90 -13.56 -19.79 5.31
CA GLU A 90 -12.50 -20.22 4.38
C GLU A 90 -11.80 -19.03 3.73
N ASN A 91 -12.57 -17.98 3.40
CA ASN A 91 -12.05 -16.78 2.79
C ASN A 91 -11.59 -15.74 3.82
N GLY A 92 -11.73 -15.93 5.13
CA GLY A 92 -11.40 -14.92 6.13
C GLY A 92 -12.14 -13.60 5.94
N LEU A 93 -13.42 -13.68 5.57
CA LEU A 93 -14.30 -12.54 5.32
C LEU A 93 -15.46 -12.49 6.33
N HIS A 94 -16.08 -11.30 6.43
CA HIS A 94 -17.34 -11.08 7.13
C HIS A 94 -18.41 -10.72 6.09
N SER A 95 -19.68 -11.02 6.37
CA SER A 95 -20.82 -10.70 5.47
C SER A 95 -20.80 -9.23 5.05
N ASP A 96 -20.55 -8.32 6.00
CA ASP A 96 -20.54 -6.87 5.77
C ASP A 96 -19.53 -6.45 4.70
N HIS A 97 -18.40 -7.16 4.57
CA HIS A 97 -17.42 -6.86 3.54
C HIS A 97 -18.00 -7.13 2.15
N LEU A 98 -18.71 -8.24 1.99
CA LEU A 98 -19.29 -8.65 0.71
C LEU A 98 -20.51 -7.79 0.35
N GLU A 99 -21.33 -7.43 1.33
CA GLU A 99 -22.43 -6.48 1.15
C GLU A 99 -21.93 -5.09 0.76
N MET A 100 -20.88 -4.60 1.42
CA MET A 100 -20.25 -3.32 1.07
C MET A 100 -19.70 -3.33 -0.35
N TRP A 101 -19.03 -4.42 -0.76
CA TRP A 101 -18.51 -4.56 -2.12
C TRP A 101 -19.64 -4.67 -3.14
N LYS A 102 -20.72 -5.41 -2.86
CA LYS A 102 -21.92 -5.45 -3.70
C LYS A 102 -22.49 -4.04 -3.91
N LYS A 103 -22.68 -3.29 -2.84
CA LYS A 103 -23.19 -1.91 -2.90
C LYS A 103 -22.29 -0.99 -3.72
N THR A 104 -20.97 -1.17 -3.61
CA THR A 104 -19.99 -0.39 -4.39
C THR A 104 -20.05 -0.75 -5.89
N MET A 105 -20.28 -2.02 -6.22
CA MET A 105 -20.48 -2.45 -7.61
C MET A 105 -21.79 -1.91 -8.17
N GLU A 106 -22.89 -2.03 -7.42
CA GLU A 106 -24.20 -1.50 -7.78
C GLU A 106 -24.17 0.01 -7.95
N SER A 107 -23.48 0.74 -7.06
CA SER A 107 -23.28 2.18 -7.25
C SER A 107 -22.54 2.45 -8.54
N GLY A 108 -21.51 1.65 -8.87
CA GLY A 108 -20.75 1.64 -10.13
C GLY A 108 -21.61 1.65 -11.39
N PHE A 109 -22.71 0.91 -11.39
CA PHE A 109 -23.67 0.85 -12.51
C PHE A 109 -24.66 2.00 -12.54
N SER A 110 -24.84 2.72 -11.43
CA SER A 110 -25.66 3.92 -11.43
C SER A 110 -24.93 5.06 -12.13
N GLU A 111 -25.55 5.66 -13.16
CA GLU A 111 -25.00 6.78 -13.96
C GLU A 111 -24.69 8.07 -13.16
N LYS A 112 -24.85 8.05 -11.83
CA LYS A 112 -24.65 9.20 -10.94
C LYS A 112 -23.20 9.67 -10.80
N TYR A 113 -22.24 9.05 -11.49
CA TYR A 113 -20.81 9.42 -11.42
C TYR A 113 -20.40 10.67 -12.22
N LYS A 114 -21.32 11.34 -12.90
CA LYS A 114 -21.13 12.76 -13.22
C LYS A 114 -21.67 13.59 -12.05
N THR A 115 -21.00 13.49 -10.90
CA THR A 115 -21.33 14.39 -9.79
C THR A 115 -21.05 15.83 -10.26
N PRO A 116 -21.98 16.77 -10.05
CA PRO A 116 -21.73 18.19 -10.36
C PRO A 116 -20.45 18.69 -9.70
N GLU A 117 -20.10 18.13 -8.54
CA GLU A 117 -18.86 18.37 -7.81
C GLU A 117 -17.60 18.06 -8.63
N LEU A 118 -17.54 16.94 -9.37
CA LEU A 118 -16.39 16.64 -10.23
C LEU A 118 -16.28 17.63 -11.41
N ALA A 119 -17.41 18.10 -11.92
CA ALA A 119 -17.44 19.10 -12.99
C ALA A 119 -17.01 20.48 -12.47
N GLU A 120 -17.44 20.86 -11.27
CA GLU A 120 -17.00 22.08 -10.58
C GLU A 120 -15.51 22.04 -10.24
N GLU A 121 -15.01 20.90 -9.74
CA GLU A 121 -13.60 20.73 -9.41
C GLU A 121 -12.72 20.86 -10.66
N LYS A 122 -13.13 20.25 -11.79
CA LYS A 122 -12.46 20.43 -13.08
C LYS A 122 -12.47 21.89 -13.56
N LYS A 123 -13.55 22.65 -13.31
CA LYS A 123 -13.62 24.08 -13.65
C LYS A 123 -12.66 24.89 -12.77
N LYS A 124 -12.66 24.67 -11.45
CA LYS A 124 -11.75 25.32 -10.50
C LYS A 124 -10.30 25.05 -10.88
N ASN A 125 -9.97 23.80 -11.16
CA ASN A 125 -8.63 23.38 -11.56
C ASN A 125 -8.17 24.14 -12.83
N LYS A 126 -9.00 24.22 -13.87
CA LYS A 126 -8.69 25.02 -15.08
C LYS A 126 -8.50 26.51 -14.82
N ILE A 127 -9.27 27.08 -13.88
CA ILE A 127 -9.12 28.50 -13.51
C ILE A 127 -7.77 28.71 -12.82
N LEU A 128 -7.45 27.86 -11.84
CA LEU A 128 -6.19 27.91 -11.10
C LEU A 128 -4.98 27.71 -12.02
N GLU A 129 -5.03 26.76 -12.96
CA GLU A 129 -3.96 26.56 -13.96
C GLU A 129 -3.73 27.81 -14.82
N ARG A 130 -4.80 28.51 -15.23
CA ARG A 130 -4.68 29.76 -15.99
C ARG A 130 -4.07 30.87 -15.15
N GLU A 131 -4.46 30.97 -13.88
CA GLU A 131 -3.93 31.99 -12.98
C GLU A 131 -2.44 31.75 -12.71
N ILE A 132 -2.03 30.50 -12.49
CA ILE A 132 -0.61 30.12 -12.38
C ILE A 132 0.15 30.56 -13.64
N ARG A 133 -0.32 30.20 -14.84
CA ARG A 133 0.37 30.59 -16.09
C ARG A 133 0.51 32.10 -16.27
N ARG A 134 -0.50 32.88 -15.85
CA ARG A 134 -0.43 34.35 -15.91
C ARG A 134 0.60 34.90 -14.91
N LYS A 135 0.62 34.38 -13.69
CA LYS A 135 1.59 34.77 -12.66
C LYS A 135 3.00 34.38 -13.06
N ASP A 136 3.22 33.18 -13.58
CA ASP A 136 4.52 32.74 -14.09
C ASP A 136 5.03 33.60 -15.23
N LYS A 137 4.14 34.00 -16.16
CA LYS A 137 4.50 34.92 -17.24
C LYS A 137 4.93 36.29 -16.71
N ALA A 138 4.15 36.87 -15.80
CA ALA A 138 4.49 38.16 -15.19
C ALA A 138 5.80 38.08 -14.39
N LEU A 139 6.03 36.97 -13.69
CA LEU A 139 7.27 36.71 -12.95
C LEU A 139 8.46 36.59 -13.90
N ALA A 140 8.31 35.89 -15.02
CA ALA A 140 9.35 35.77 -16.05
C ALA A 140 9.68 37.13 -16.70
N GLU A 141 8.67 37.95 -16.97
CA GLU A 141 8.85 39.32 -17.48
C GLU A 141 9.59 40.20 -16.46
N ALA A 142 9.22 40.15 -15.18
CA ALA A 142 9.93 40.86 -14.12
C ALA A 142 11.39 40.40 -13.98
N ALA A 143 11.64 39.09 -14.05
CA ALA A 143 12.98 38.54 -14.02
C ALA A 143 13.82 39.00 -15.24
N ALA A 144 13.22 39.06 -16.43
CA ALA A 144 13.89 39.56 -17.63
C ALA A 144 14.25 41.05 -17.50
N LEU A 145 13.37 41.87 -16.94
CA LEU A 145 13.65 43.29 -16.66
C LEU A 145 14.81 43.45 -15.68
N LEU A 146 14.84 42.69 -14.58
CA LEU A 146 15.94 42.72 -13.61
C LEU A 146 17.28 42.30 -14.23
N ILE A 147 17.26 41.26 -15.08
CA ILE A 147 18.46 40.82 -15.79
C ILE A 147 18.95 41.91 -16.75
N LEU A 148 18.04 42.56 -17.48
CA LEU A 148 18.38 43.62 -18.42
C LEU A 148 18.95 44.84 -17.70
N GLN A 149 18.34 45.26 -16.59
CA GLN A 149 18.85 46.34 -15.74
C GLN A 149 20.26 46.02 -15.22
N LYS A 150 20.49 44.80 -14.72
CA LYS A 150 21.81 44.38 -14.27
C LYS A 150 22.85 44.41 -15.39
N LYS A 151 22.49 43.98 -16.60
CA LYS A 151 23.38 44.03 -17.76
C LYS A 151 23.68 45.47 -18.20
N ALA A 152 22.67 46.35 -18.17
CA ALA A 152 22.84 47.76 -18.48
C ALA A 152 23.81 48.42 -17.49
N ASN A 153 23.60 48.22 -16.18
CA ASN A 153 24.49 48.73 -15.14
C ASN A 153 25.94 48.24 -15.30
N LEU A 154 26.15 46.99 -15.76
CA LEU A 154 27.49 46.46 -16.02
C LEU A 154 28.17 47.08 -17.25
N LEU A 155 27.39 47.45 -18.28
CA LEU A 155 27.91 47.99 -19.54
C LEU A 155 28.18 49.49 -19.45
N TRP A 156 27.27 50.24 -18.82
CA TRP A 156 27.34 51.69 -18.72
C TRP A 156 27.92 52.19 -17.41
N GLY A 157 28.17 51.29 -16.44
CA GLY A 157 28.47 51.68 -15.07
C GLY A 157 27.19 52.16 -14.37
N THR A 158 27.08 51.88 -13.09
CA THR A 158 26.19 52.68 -12.25
C THR A 158 26.84 54.05 -12.10
N ASP A 159 26.18 55.12 -12.54
CA ASP A 159 26.40 56.44 -11.92
C ASP A 159 25.88 56.33 -10.48
N GLU A 160 26.64 55.64 -9.64
CA GLU A 160 26.61 55.67 -8.18
C GLU A 160 28.04 55.95 -7.73
N ASP A 161 28.56 57.09 -8.19
CA ASP A 161 29.41 57.94 -7.37
C ASP A 161 28.61 59.25 -7.18
N GLU A 162 27.98 59.36 -6.00
CA GLU A 162 27.05 60.41 -5.47
C GLU A 162 25.54 60.13 -5.50
#